data_AF-A0AAW0MX62-F1
#
_entry.id   AF-A0AAW0MX62-F1
#
_cell.length_a   1.000
_cell.length_b   1.000
_cell.length_c   1.000
_cell.angle_alpha   90.00
_cell.angle_beta   90.00
_cell.angle_gamma   90.00
#
_symmetry.space_group_name_H-M   'P 1'
#
loop_
_entity.id
_entity.type
_entity.pdbx_description
1 polymer ?
#
loop_
_entity_poly.entity_id
_entity_poly.type
_entity_poly.pdbx_seq_one_letter_code
_entity_poly.pdbx_strand_id
1 'polypeptide(L)'
;MNRFHRNYRYNNSMFSYGMGMAPFFKVTVFEQEHFQGKCMEFTSECCNIHECGFDNIRSIRVESGAWVGYEHHHFEGQQFILERGEYPNWESYTGNLSYHTEWFMSFRPIYCASHHSSRMMIYERENFMGRCTELCDDYPSLQAMGWFRPEVGSMHVQCGAFVCYEYPGYRGQQYIMECERHSGDYQHWRNWGSHCQTPKSSPSDAFVTERDPNAPPFIQTDVWGLNLRQNQYTPKSSYLHLSAHFLSKLILF
;
A
#
# COMPACT_ATOMS: atom_id res chain seq x y z
N MET A 1 -37.95 9.28 29.95
CA MET A 1 -37.75 7.82 29.95
C MET A 1 -36.45 7.49 29.22
N ASN A 2 -35.42 7.18 30.01
CA ASN A 2 -34.14 6.50 29.76
C ASN A 2 -33.48 6.55 28.37
N ARG A 3 -32.47 7.42 28.20
CA ARG A 3 -31.37 7.23 27.24
C ARG A 3 -30.39 6.22 27.82
N PHE A 4 -30.29 5.05 27.20
CA PHE A 4 -29.22 4.10 27.46
C PHE A 4 -27.96 4.55 26.72
N HIS A 5 -27.00 5.16 27.43
CA HIS A 5 -25.62 5.22 26.99
C HIS A 5 -24.97 3.85 27.29
N ARG A 6 -24.82 2.99 26.27
CA ARG A 6 -23.91 1.85 26.36
C ARG A 6 -22.52 2.32 25.99
N ASN A 7 -21.69 2.53 27.01
CA ASN A 7 -20.25 2.62 26.85
C ASN A 7 -19.72 1.21 26.58
N TYR A 8 -19.25 0.95 25.36
CA TYR A 8 -18.40 -0.20 25.10
C TYR A 8 -16.97 0.15 25.54
N ARG A 9 -16.59 -0.35 26.72
CA ARG A 9 -15.19 -0.38 27.16
C ARG A 9 -14.54 -1.62 26.56
N TYR A 10 -13.67 -1.45 25.58
CA TYR A 10 -12.68 -2.48 25.25
C TYR A 10 -11.45 -2.30 26.15
N ASN A 11 -10.97 -3.41 26.69
CA ASN A 11 -9.87 -3.49 27.63
C ASN A 11 -8.56 -3.07 26.97
N ASN A 12 -7.96 -1.98 27.46
CA ASN A 12 -6.54 -1.69 27.21
C ASN A 12 -5.69 -2.65 28.06
N SER A 13 -5.10 -3.66 27.44
CA SER A 13 -3.93 -4.35 28.00
C SER A 13 -2.76 -3.36 27.97
N MET A 14 -2.40 -2.87 29.15
CA MET A 14 -1.24 -2.00 29.38
C MET A 14 0.05 -2.72 28.96
N PHE A 15 0.62 -2.35 27.82
CA PHE A 15 2.04 -2.53 27.58
C PHE A 15 2.78 -1.34 28.20
N SER A 16 3.64 -1.64 29.15
CA SER A 16 4.45 -0.68 29.88
C SER A 16 5.54 -0.13 28.96
N TYR A 17 5.34 1.06 28.41
CA TYR A 17 6.42 1.89 27.89
C TYR A 17 6.79 2.93 28.95
N GLY A 18 8.10 3.05 29.23
CA GLY A 18 8.65 3.93 30.26
C GLY A 18 8.32 5.41 30.02
N MET A 19 8.39 6.21 31.10
CA MET A 19 8.03 7.64 31.18
C MET A 19 8.39 8.46 29.92
N GLY A 20 7.40 8.60 29.05
CA GLY A 20 7.30 9.51 27.91
C GLY A 20 5.87 9.34 27.40
N MET A 21 5.08 10.40 27.38
CA MET A 21 3.64 10.33 27.11
C MET A 21 3.37 9.48 25.87
N ALA A 22 2.56 8.42 26.00
CA ALA A 22 2.12 7.62 24.85
C ALA A 22 1.60 8.57 23.74
N PRO A 23 1.91 8.30 22.46
CA PRO A 23 1.43 9.16 21.39
C PRO A 23 -0.08 9.30 21.49
N PHE A 24 -0.54 10.55 21.67
CA PHE A 24 -1.95 10.85 21.62
C PHE A 24 -2.40 10.65 20.17
N PHE A 25 -3.29 9.70 19.91
CA PHE A 25 -3.85 9.47 18.59
C PHE A 25 -5.18 10.19 18.47
N LYS A 26 -5.35 10.94 17.38
CA LYS A 26 -6.60 11.63 17.08
C LYS A 26 -6.78 11.80 15.58
N VAL A 27 -7.96 11.39 15.12
CA VAL A 27 -8.43 11.58 13.74
C VAL A 27 -9.90 12.01 13.76
N THR A 28 -10.26 12.96 12.93
CA THR A 28 -11.65 13.36 12.66
C THR A 28 -12.02 13.02 11.23
N VAL A 29 -13.12 12.30 11.05
CA VAL A 29 -13.64 11.87 9.74
C VAL A 29 -14.92 12.61 9.40
N PHE A 30 -15.15 12.85 8.12
CA PHE A 30 -16.27 13.63 7.60
C PHE A 30 -17.00 12.88 6.49
N GLU A 31 -18.32 12.98 6.50
CA GLU A 31 -19.21 12.34 5.52
C GLU A 31 -19.10 12.98 4.13
N GLN A 32 -18.71 14.26 4.03
CA GLN A 32 -18.56 14.98 2.77
C GLN A 32 -17.12 15.45 2.57
N GLU A 33 -16.79 15.80 1.34
CA GLU A 33 -15.50 16.40 0.99
C GLU A 33 -15.35 17.79 1.65
N HIS A 34 -14.12 18.28 1.71
CA HIS A 34 -13.78 19.59 2.25
C HIS A 34 -14.28 19.82 3.69
N PHE A 35 -14.27 18.75 4.51
CA PHE A 35 -14.57 18.76 5.94
C PHE A 35 -16.00 19.21 6.26
N GLN A 36 -16.96 18.82 5.41
CA GLN A 36 -18.38 19.14 5.55
C GLN A 36 -19.22 17.93 5.98
N GLY A 37 -20.51 18.19 6.27
CA GLY A 37 -21.47 17.15 6.64
C GLY A 37 -21.29 16.64 8.07
N LYS A 38 -21.81 15.43 8.33
CA LYS A 38 -21.62 14.77 9.63
C LYS A 38 -20.12 14.51 9.85
N CYS A 39 -19.65 14.71 11.08
CA CYS A 39 -18.28 14.39 11.47
C CYS A 39 -18.21 13.68 12.82
N MET A 40 -17.11 12.96 13.04
CA MET A 40 -16.85 12.24 14.29
C MET A 40 -15.35 12.13 14.53
N GLU A 41 -14.96 12.29 15.79
CA GLU A 41 -13.59 12.15 16.26
C GLU A 41 -13.34 10.74 16.82
N PHE A 42 -12.15 10.20 16.53
CA PHE A 42 -11.69 8.90 16.96
C PHE A 42 -10.30 9.00 17.59
N THR A 43 -10.10 8.24 18.66
CA THR A 43 -8.81 8.09 19.36
C THR A 43 -8.36 6.62 19.41
N SER A 44 -9.14 5.73 18.81
CA SER A 44 -8.91 4.29 18.69
C SER A 44 -9.36 3.82 17.31
N GLU A 45 -9.10 2.56 17.01
CA GLU A 45 -9.57 1.91 15.78
C GLU A 45 -11.10 1.90 15.64
N CYS A 46 -11.55 1.89 14.38
CA CYS A 46 -12.93 1.70 13.97
C CYS A 46 -12.95 0.65 12.86
N CYS A 47 -13.46 -0.55 13.17
CA CYS A 47 -13.49 -1.66 12.22
C CYS A 47 -14.68 -1.59 11.24
N ASN A 48 -15.70 -0.78 11.52
CA ASN A 48 -16.85 -0.59 10.65
C ASN A 48 -17.52 0.78 10.89
N ILE A 49 -17.42 1.68 9.92
CA ILE A 49 -17.97 3.04 10.03
C ILE A 49 -19.50 3.09 10.01
N HIS A 50 -20.18 2.05 9.49
CA HIS A 50 -21.64 1.98 9.49
C HIS A 50 -22.18 1.91 10.92
N GLU A 51 -21.44 1.32 11.87
CA GLU A 51 -21.79 1.30 13.29
C GLU A 51 -21.74 2.69 13.92
N CYS A 52 -20.95 3.60 13.33
CA CYS A 52 -20.89 5.01 13.69
C CYS A 52 -21.91 5.87 12.91
N GLY A 53 -22.70 5.24 12.03
CA GLY A 53 -23.72 5.86 11.18
C GLY A 53 -23.15 6.70 10.04
N PHE A 54 -21.99 6.34 9.50
CA PHE A 54 -21.46 6.92 8.27
C PHE A 54 -21.63 5.92 7.14
N ASP A 55 -22.20 6.33 6.01
CA ASP A 55 -22.28 5.48 4.81
C ASP A 55 -20.93 5.38 4.09
N ASN A 56 -20.18 6.48 4.09
CA ASN A 56 -18.81 6.57 3.61
C ASN A 56 -18.08 7.76 4.26
N ILE A 57 -16.75 7.75 4.21
CA ILE A 57 -15.89 8.87 4.63
C ILE A 57 -15.29 9.53 3.40
N ARG A 58 -15.43 10.85 3.29
CA ARG A 58 -15.04 11.63 2.10
C ARG A 58 -13.92 12.61 2.36
N SER A 59 -13.74 13.05 3.61
CA SER A 59 -12.56 13.82 4.02
C SER A 59 -12.15 13.52 5.44
N ILE A 60 -10.87 13.73 5.75
CA ILE A 60 -10.23 13.28 6.98
C ILE A 60 -9.28 14.37 7.48
N ARG A 61 -9.26 14.60 8.80
CA ARG A 61 -8.21 15.36 9.48
C ARG A 61 -7.52 14.46 10.48
N VAL A 62 -6.21 14.36 10.39
CA VAL A 62 -5.40 13.65 11.39
C VAL A 62 -4.73 14.70 12.25
N GLU A 63 -5.21 14.88 13.46
CA GLU A 63 -4.64 15.85 14.40
C GLU A 63 -3.36 15.33 15.04
N SER A 64 -3.28 14.01 15.30
CA SER A 64 -2.10 13.41 15.91
C SER A 64 -1.98 11.89 15.70
N GLY A 65 -0.73 11.43 15.67
CA GLY A 65 -0.35 10.06 15.35
C GLY A 65 -0.39 9.77 13.84
N ALA A 66 0.02 8.55 13.48
CA ALA A 66 -0.16 8.00 12.14
C ALA A 66 -1.28 6.96 12.17
N TRP A 67 -2.05 6.92 11.09
CA TRP A 67 -3.21 6.06 10.94
C TRP A 67 -3.14 5.32 9.61
N VAL A 68 -3.78 4.16 9.55
CA VAL A 68 -4.04 3.44 8.30
C VAL A 68 -5.55 3.28 8.13
N GLY A 69 -6.04 3.75 6.99
CA GLY A 69 -7.39 3.55 6.51
C GLY A 69 -7.47 2.38 5.54
N TYR A 70 -8.68 1.84 5.39
CA TYR A 70 -8.95 0.65 4.61
C TYR A 70 -10.22 0.81 3.77
N GLU A 71 -10.16 0.26 2.58
CA GLU A 71 -11.28 0.25 1.62
C GLU A 71 -12.50 -0.50 2.15
N HIS A 72 -12.29 -1.59 2.89
CA HIS A 72 -13.36 -2.43 3.41
C HIS A 72 -13.40 -2.41 4.94
N HIS A 73 -14.49 -2.93 5.49
CA HIS A 73 -14.63 -3.18 6.91
C HIS A 73 -13.59 -4.20 7.40
N HIS A 74 -13.39 -4.28 8.71
CA HIS A 74 -12.47 -5.23 9.36
C HIS A 74 -11.02 -5.14 8.89
N PHE A 75 -10.58 -3.94 8.48
CA PHE A 75 -9.21 -3.64 8.08
C PHE A 75 -8.76 -4.42 6.83
N GLU A 76 -9.69 -4.54 5.86
CA GLU A 76 -9.47 -5.26 4.61
C GLU A 76 -9.48 -4.33 3.38
N GLY A 77 -9.00 -4.85 2.25
CA GLY A 77 -8.98 -4.09 1.00
C GLY A 77 -7.75 -3.18 0.90
N GLN A 78 -7.82 -2.19 0.02
CA GLN A 78 -6.72 -1.25 -0.18
C GLN A 78 -6.42 -0.45 1.09
N GLN A 79 -5.13 -0.21 1.35
CA GLN A 79 -4.65 0.55 2.50
C GLN A 79 -4.32 1.98 2.10
N PHE A 80 -4.62 2.93 2.99
CA PHE A 80 -4.35 4.36 2.83
C PHE A 80 -3.62 4.87 4.05
N ILE A 81 -2.41 5.39 3.87
CA ILE A 81 -1.62 5.86 5.00
C ILE A 81 -1.88 7.34 5.25
N LEU A 82 -2.21 7.65 6.50
CA LEU A 82 -2.71 8.93 6.94
C LEU A 82 -1.80 9.47 8.04
N GLU A 83 -0.92 10.38 7.65
CA GLU A 83 -0.09 11.16 8.58
C GLU A 83 -0.87 12.35 9.12
N ARG A 84 -0.27 13.03 10.10
CA ARG A 84 -0.80 14.30 10.58
C ARG A 84 -0.98 15.28 9.41
N GLY A 85 -2.21 15.70 9.19
CA GLY A 85 -2.54 16.54 8.05
C GLY A 85 -4.03 16.64 7.78
N GLU A 86 -4.35 17.32 6.69
CA GLU A 86 -5.71 17.52 6.20
C GLU A 86 -5.86 16.84 4.83
N TYR A 87 -6.88 16.01 4.71
CA TYR A 87 -7.19 15.22 3.53
C TYR A 87 -8.60 15.60 3.03
N PRO A 88 -8.73 16.64 2.19
CA PRO A 88 -10.03 17.23 1.84
C PRO A 88 -10.88 16.36 0.92
N ASN A 89 -10.29 15.37 0.24
CA ASN A 89 -10.98 14.48 -0.70
C ASN A 89 -10.20 13.15 -0.84
N TRP A 90 -10.75 12.21 -1.60
CA TRP A 90 -10.13 10.90 -1.79
C TRP A 90 -8.76 10.95 -2.50
N GLU A 91 -8.55 11.89 -3.41
CA GLU A 91 -7.28 12.04 -4.14
C GLU A 91 -6.11 12.36 -3.20
N SER A 92 -6.40 13.06 -2.10
CA SER A 92 -5.38 13.51 -1.15
C SER A 92 -4.70 12.40 -0.34
N TYR A 93 -5.35 11.24 -0.17
CA TYR A 93 -4.77 10.11 0.60
C TYR A 93 -4.47 8.86 -0.24
N THR A 94 -4.92 8.79 -1.50
CA THR A 94 -4.79 7.59 -2.33
C THR A 94 -3.45 7.46 -3.08
N GLY A 95 -2.65 8.53 -3.18
CA GLY A 95 -1.26 8.43 -3.66
C GLY A 95 -1.11 8.10 -5.15
N ASN A 96 -2.00 8.63 -5.99
CA ASN A 96 -2.03 8.49 -7.46
C ASN A 96 -2.20 7.03 -7.92
N LEU A 97 -3.45 6.64 -8.22
CA LEU A 97 -3.80 5.28 -8.58
C LEU A 97 -4.47 5.18 -9.96
N SER A 98 -4.06 4.14 -10.69
CA SER A 98 -4.79 3.50 -11.79
C SER A 98 -6.05 2.74 -11.33
N TYR A 99 -6.34 2.77 -10.03
CA TYR A 99 -7.44 2.10 -9.35
C TYR A 99 -8.23 3.15 -8.55
N HIS A 100 -9.42 3.48 -9.04
CA HIS A 100 -10.29 4.48 -8.44
C HIS A 100 -11.24 3.80 -7.45
N THR A 101 -11.00 3.99 -6.14
CA THR A 101 -11.94 3.61 -5.09
C THR A 101 -12.15 4.80 -4.16
N GLU A 102 -13.41 5.10 -3.88
CA GLU A 102 -13.81 6.15 -2.94
C GLU A 102 -14.22 5.56 -1.59
N TRP A 103 -14.12 4.24 -1.43
CA TRP A 103 -14.58 3.57 -0.22
C TRP A 103 -13.52 3.67 0.88
N PHE A 104 -13.96 4.10 2.06
CA PHE A 104 -13.15 4.16 3.26
C PHE A 104 -14.00 3.66 4.43
N MET A 105 -13.85 2.38 4.77
CA MET A 105 -14.83 1.67 5.61
C MET A 105 -14.31 1.31 7.00
N SER A 106 -12.98 1.30 7.20
CA SER A 106 -12.36 1.07 8.51
C SER A 106 -10.99 1.73 8.61
N PHE A 107 -10.52 1.97 9.82
CA PHE A 107 -9.23 2.61 10.07
C PHE A 107 -8.72 2.35 11.49
N ARG A 108 -7.41 2.46 11.68
CA ARG A 108 -6.78 2.26 12.99
C ARG A 108 -5.49 3.08 13.15
N PRO A 109 -5.07 3.33 14.40
CA PRO A 109 -3.73 3.83 14.67
C PRO A 109 -2.63 2.86 14.22
N ILE A 110 -1.47 3.43 13.91
CA ILE A 110 -0.20 2.71 13.74
C ILE A 110 0.60 2.96 15.02
N TYR A 111 0.45 2.08 16.02
CA TYR A 111 0.98 2.30 17.37
C TYR A 111 2.50 2.32 17.44
N CYS A 112 3.15 1.53 16.60
CA CYS A 112 4.61 1.41 16.55
C CYS A 112 5.28 2.44 15.63
N ALA A 113 4.55 3.32 14.95
CA ALA A 113 5.14 4.36 14.10
C ALA A 113 6.13 5.25 14.89
N SER A 114 7.40 5.27 14.47
CA SER A 114 8.46 5.99 15.18
C SER A 114 9.75 6.18 14.35
N HIS A 115 9.86 7.36 13.72
CA HIS A 115 10.84 7.63 12.67
C HIS A 115 12.29 7.43 13.13
N HIS A 116 12.57 7.71 14.39
CA HIS A 116 13.92 7.65 14.95
C HIS A 116 14.35 6.24 15.37
N SER A 117 13.43 5.28 15.38
CA SER A 117 13.67 3.92 15.86
C SER A 117 13.29 2.82 14.87
N SER A 118 12.63 3.19 13.76
CA SER A 118 12.19 2.27 12.71
C SER A 118 13.38 1.55 12.07
N ARG A 119 13.32 0.21 12.08
CA ARG A 119 14.37 -0.68 11.55
C ARG A 119 13.76 -1.93 10.92
N MET A 120 14.12 -2.23 9.68
CA MET A 120 13.63 -3.40 8.94
C MET A 120 14.74 -4.09 8.17
N MET A 121 14.74 -5.41 8.18
CA MET A 121 15.56 -6.23 7.29
C MET A 121 14.75 -6.60 6.04
N ILE A 122 15.33 -6.41 4.86
CA ILE A 122 14.79 -6.93 3.59
C ILE A 122 15.64 -8.09 3.09
N TYR A 123 15.00 -9.08 2.46
CA TYR A 123 15.63 -10.30 1.97
C TYR A 123 15.33 -10.51 0.49
N GLU A 124 16.29 -11.09 -0.25
CA GLU A 124 16.13 -11.35 -1.69
C GLU A 124 15.07 -12.40 -2.01
N ARG A 125 14.79 -13.32 -1.08
CA ARG A 125 13.86 -14.42 -1.27
C ARG A 125 12.84 -14.47 -0.15
N GLU A 126 11.76 -15.21 -0.39
CA GLU A 126 10.75 -15.51 0.62
C GLU A 126 11.35 -16.25 1.83
N ASN A 127 10.64 -16.24 2.95
CA ASN A 127 11.03 -16.94 4.18
C ASN A 127 12.42 -16.55 4.71
N PHE A 128 12.81 -15.28 4.56
CA PHE A 128 14.05 -14.70 5.08
C PHE A 128 15.32 -15.33 4.52
N MET A 129 15.27 -15.78 3.26
CA MET A 129 16.39 -16.44 2.59
C MET A 129 17.15 -15.49 1.64
N GLY A 130 18.40 -15.85 1.34
CA GLY A 130 19.25 -15.11 0.40
C GLY A 130 20.02 -13.98 1.07
N ARG A 131 20.53 -13.03 0.27
CA ARG A 131 21.17 -11.83 0.83
C ARG A 131 20.13 -10.95 1.50
N CYS A 132 20.57 -10.21 2.50
CA CYS A 132 19.74 -9.25 3.21
C CYS A 132 20.47 -7.94 3.45
N THR A 133 19.70 -6.89 3.71
CA THR A 133 20.21 -5.58 4.15
C THR A 133 19.23 -4.94 5.11
N GLU A 134 19.76 -4.12 6.01
CA GLU A 134 18.98 -3.35 6.97
C GLU A 134 18.57 -2.01 6.36
N LEU A 135 17.34 -1.58 6.63
CA LEU A 135 16.77 -0.29 6.27
C LEU A 135 16.42 0.49 7.55
N CYS A 136 16.95 1.71 7.64
CA CYS A 136 16.79 2.63 8.78
C CYS A 136 16.45 4.07 8.35
N ASP A 137 16.25 4.28 7.05
CA ASP A 137 16.02 5.60 6.44
C ASP A 137 14.93 5.50 5.36
N ASP A 138 14.47 6.64 4.86
CA ASP A 138 13.61 6.74 3.71
C ASP A 138 14.38 6.38 2.45
N TYR A 139 13.85 5.42 1.71
CA TYR A 139 14.42 5.04 0.44
C TYR A 139 13.44 5.35 -0.66
N PRO A 140 13.66 6.46 -1.41
CA PRO A 140 12.99 6.63 -2.66
C PRO A 140 13.35 5.42 -3.53
N SER A 141 14.53 5.24 -4.10
CA SER A 141 14.76 4.05 -4.94
C SER A 141 15.57 2.98 -4.19
N LEU A 142 15.00 1.78 -3.99
CA LEU A 142 15.77 0.62 -3.50
C LEU A 142 16.97 0.34 -4.41
N GLN A 143 16.81 0.49 -5.73
CA GLN A 143 17.91 0.33 -6.68
C GLN A 143 19.02 1.36 -6.47
N ALA A 144 18.67 2.62 -6.13
CA ALA A 144 19.67 3.65 -5.84
C ALA A 144 20.43 3.39 -4.53
N MET A 145 19.84 2.64 -3.60
CA MET A 145 20.52 2.16 -2.39
C MET A 145 21.52 1.01 -2.69
N GLY A 146 21.46 0.43 -3.88
CA GLY A 146 22.27 -0.75 -4.25
C GLY A 146 21.51 -2.07 -4.13
N TRP A 147 20.17 -2.04 -4.03
CA TRP A 147 19.35 -3.25 -4.16
C TRP A 147 19.24 -3.66 -5.63
N PHE A 148 20.02 -4.65 -6.04
CA PHE A 148 20.12 -5.08 -7.44
C PHE A 148 19.01 -6.05 -7.90
N ARG A 149 18.05 -6.36 -7.03
CA ARG A 149 16.92 -7.24 -7.35
C ARG A 149 15.70 -6.40 -7.72
N PRO A 150 14.88 -6.86 -8.68
CA PRO A 150 13.67 -6.15 -9.07
C PRO A 150 12.60 -6.18 -7.96
N GLU A 151 12.70 -7.14 -7.04
CA GLU A 151 11.70 -7.44 -6.03
C GLU A 151 12.38 -7.70 -4.69
N VAL A 152 11.63 -7.53 -3.60
CA VAL A 152 12.00 -7.96 -2.25
C VAL A 152 11.17 -9.19 -1.90
N GLY A 153 11.83 -10.29 -1.54
CA GLY A 153 11.15 -11.58 -1.35
C GLY A 153 10.50 -11.72 0.02
N SER A 154 11.12 -11.17 1.08
CA SER A 154 10.55 -11.12 2.42
C SER A 154 11.15 -9.99 3.25
N MET A 155 10.47 -9.64 4.34
CA MET A 155 10.85 -8.53 5.21
C MET A 155 10.64 -8.87 6.68
N HIS A 156 11.53 -8.42 7.55
CA HIS A 156 11.37 -8.53 9.00
C HIS A 156 11.49 -7.14 9.63
N VAL A 157 10.38 -6.62 10.15
CA VAL A 157 10.31 -5.33 10.83
C VAL A 157 10.71 -5.51 12.28
N GLN A 158 11.92 -5.11 12.61
CA GLN A 158 12.46 -5.27 13.96
C GLN A 158 11.86 -4.24 14.93
N CYS A 159 11.70 -3.02 14.45
CA CYS A 159 11.21 -1.88 15.22
C CYS A 159 10.46 -0.93 14.28
N GLY A 160 9.46 -0.25 14.81
CA GLY A 160 8.77 0.79 14.07
C GLY A 160 7.72 0.27 13.09
N ALA A 161 7.40 1.13 12.13
CA ALA A 161 6.55 0.80 11.01
C ALA A 161 7.12 1.40 9.71
N PHE A 162 6.79 0.75 8.60
CA PHE A 162 7.22 1.17 7.28
C PHE A 162 6.11 1.04 6.27
N VAL A 163 6.08 1.95 5.30
CA VAL A 163 5.14 1.85 4.17
C VAL A 163 5.87 1.51 2.90
N CYS A 164 5.37 0.45 2.29
CA CYS A 164 5.84 -0.11 1.06
C CYS A 164 4.95 0.31 -0.10
N TYR A 165 5.57 0.74 -1.21
CA TYR A 165 4.87 1.18 -2.42
C TYR A 165 5.13 0.26 -3.61
N GLU A 166 4.09 0.08 -4.43
CA GLU A 166 4.16 -0.62 -5.71
C GLU A 166 5.17 0.05 -6.66
N TYR A 167 5.02 1.36 -6.89
CA TYR A 167 5.79 2.08 -7.91
C TYR A 167 6.77 3.11 -7.34
N PRO A 168 7.84 3.40 -8.10
CA PRO A 168 8.75 4.44 -7.71
C PRO A 168 8.09 5.83 -7.63
N GLY A 169 8.39 6.56 -6.56
CA GLY A 169 7.96 7.92 -6.26
C GLY A 169 6.81 7.98 -5.26
N TYR A 170 6.67 6.97 -4.40
CA TYR A 170 5.57 6.84 -3.43
C TYR A 170 4.21 6.77 -4.14
N ARG A 171 4.15 5.92 -5.18
CA ARG A 171 3.01 5.78 -6.08
C ARG A 171 2.49 4.36 -6.12
N GLY A 172 1.24 4.20 -6.52
CA GLY A 172 0.58 2.90 -6.58
C GLY A 172 0.11 2.45 -5.20
N GLN A 173 -0.15 1.15 -5.07
CA GLN A 173 -0.71 0.62 -3.82
C GLN A 173 0.27 0.72 -2.65
N GLN A 174 -0.29 1.04 -1.48
CA GLN A 174 0.43 1.22 -0.22
C GLN A 174 0.22 -0.01 0.66
N TYR A 175 1.27 -0.42 1.38
CA TYR A 175 1.24 -1.56 2.31
C TYR A 175 2.01 -1.24 3.57
N ILE A 176 1.35 -1.31 4.73
CA ILE A 176 1.97 -1.08 6.03
C ILE A 176 2.67 -2.36 6.55
N MET A 177 3.91 -2.22 6.98
CA MET A 177 4.71 -3.24 7.65
C MET A 177 5.00 -2.77 9.08
N GLU A 178 4.52 -3.48 10.09
CA GLU A 178 4.60 -3.09 11.51
C GLU A 178 5.37 -4.15 12.30
N CYS A 179 6.24 -3.73 13.23
CA CYS A 179 6.93 -4.68 14.11
C CYS A 179 5.96 -5.42 15.05
N GLU A 180 4.83 -4.80 15.40
CA GLU A 180 3.85 -5.37 16.33
C GLU A 180 2.86 -6.32 15.64
N ARG A 181 2.77 -6.31 14.30
CA ARG A 181 1.92 -7.24 13.55
C ARG A 181 2.73 -8.38 13.00
N HIS A 182 2.17 -9.59 13.05
CA HIS A 182 2.84 -10.81 12.61
C HIS A 182 4.22 -11.02 13.26
N SER A 183 4.47 -10.44 14.44
CA SER A 183 5.81 -10.42 15.07
C SER A 183 6.89 -9.74 14.20
N GLY A 184 6.49 -8.83 13.32
CA GLY A 184 7.34 -8.20 12.32
C GLY A 184 7.64 -9.08 11.09
N ASP A 185 7.10 -10.31 11.03
CA ASP A 185 7.45 -11.28 10.00
C ASP A 185 6.55 -11.22 8.76
N TYR A 186 7.12 -10.75 7.66
CA TYR A 186 6.49 -10.67 6.35
C TYR A 186 7.19 -11.60 5.35
N GLN A 187 6.94 -12.90 5.52
CA GLN A 187 7.63 -13.98 4.80
C GLN A 187 7.33 -14.06 3.30
N HIS A 188 6.18 -13.52 2.87
CA HIS A 188 5.68 -13.62 1.50
C HIS A 188 4.73 -12.44 1.22
N TRP A 189 4.70 -11.94 -0.02
CA TRP A 189 3.91 -10.76 -0.42
C TRP A 189 2.40 -10.85 -0.15
N ARG A 190 1.81 -12.04 -0.30
CA ARG A 190 0.43 -12.35 0.10
C ARG A 190 0.09 -12.02 1.57
N ASN A 191 1.09 -11.89 2.43
CA ASN A 191 0.91 -11.60 3.85
C ASN A 191 1.06 -10.11 4.19
N TRP A 192 1.30 -9.25 3.19
CA TRP A 192 1.47 -7.80 3.39
C TRP A 192 0.13 -7.05 3.54
N GLY A 193 -0.99 -7.73 3.30
CA GLY A 193 -2.34 -7.19 3.38
C GLY A 193 -3.35 -8.10 2.65
N SER A 194 -4.63 -8.02 3.01
CA SER A 194 -5.67 -8.85 2.38
C SER A 194 -5.85 -8.55 0.88
N HIS A 195 -5.63 -7.31 0.46
CA HIS A 195 -5.74 -6.89 -0.94
C HIS A 195 -4.50 -7.23 -1.79
N CYS A 196 -3.40 -7.71 -1.20
CA CYS A 196 -2.22 -8.10 -1.98
C CYS A 196 -2.56 -9.15 -3.06
N GLN A 197 -3.63 -9.92 -2.86
CA GLN A 197 -4.05 -11.01 -3.74
C GLN A 197 -4.82 -10.60 -5.00
N THR A 198 -5.31 -9.36 -5.14
CA THR A 198 -6.12 -8.98 -6.30
C THR A 198 -5.24 -8.81 -7.54
N PRO A 199 -5.27 -9.73 -8.52
CA PRO A 199 -4.50 -9.57 -9.74
C PRO A 199 -5.10 -8.42 -10.54
N LYS A 200 -4.27 -7.48 -11.01
CA LYS A 200 -4.70 -6.45 -11.94
C LYS A 200 -5.08 -7.09 -13.27
N SER A 201 -6.36 -7.38 -13.48
CA SER A 201 -6.91 -7.46 -14.82
C SER A 201 -7.34 -6.05 -15.22
N SER A 202 -6.47 -5.29 -15.88
CA SER A 202 -6.91 -4.19 -16.75
C SER A 202 -7.09 -4.77 -18.16
N PRO A 203 -8.32 -4.94 -18.68
CA PRO A 203 -8.54 -5.51 -20.02
C PRO A 203 -8.25 -4.52 -21.16
N SER A 204 -7.81 -3.29 -20.88
CA SER A 204 -7.76 -2.22 -21.89
C SER A 204 -6.54 -2.23 -22.81
N ASP A 205 -5.52 -3.06 -22.58
CA ASP A 205 -4.34 -3.14 -23.48
C ASP A 205 -4.22 -4.47 -24.26
N ALA A 206 -5.25 -5.31 -24.21
CA ALA A 206 -5.36 -6.44 -25.13
C ALA A 206 -5.92 -5.95 -26.48
N PHE A 207 -5.10 -5.27 -27.28
CA PHE A 207 -5.37 -5.20 -28.72
C PHE A 207 -5.34 -6.63 -29.26
N VAL A 208 -6.53 -7.19 -29.49
CA VAL A 208 -6.72 -8.38 -30.31
C VAL A 208 -6.29 -7.99 -31.72
N THR A 209 -5.08 -8.37 -32.11
CA THR A 209 -4.73 -8.43 -33.53
C THR A 209 -5.35 -9.70 -34.09
N GLU A 210 -6.56 -9.55 -34.63
CA GLU A 210 -7.13 -10.56 -35.52
C GLU A 210 -6.16 -10.70 -36.71
N ARG A 211 -5.62 -11.90 -36.90
CA ARG A 211 -4.72 -12.22 -38.02
C ARG A 211 -5.51 -12.10 -39.31
N ASP A 212 -5.21 -11.11 -40.14
CA ASP A 212 -5.58 -11.14 -41.56
C ASP A 212 -4.57 -12.06 -42.29
N PRO A 213 -4.98 -13.25 -42.77
CA PRO A 213 -4.09 -14.17 -43.48
C PRO A 213 -3.70 -13.69 -44.89
N ASN A 214 -4.23 -12.56 -45.37
CA ASN A 214 -3.95 -12.01 -46.69
C ASN A 214 -3.18 -10.67 -46.66
N ALA A 215 -2.68 -10.23 -45.51
CA ALA A 215 -1.89 -9.00 -45.44
C ALA A 215 -0.57 -9.16 -46.24
N PRO A 216 -0.28 -8.29 -47.24
CA PRO A 216 0.97 -8.37 -48.00
C PRO A 216 2.18 -8.02 -47.11
N PRO A 217 3.37 -8.57 -47.39
CA PRO A 217 4.54 -8.30 -46.57
C PRO A 217 4.93 -6.82 -46.63
N PHE A 218 5.04 -6.19 -45.45
CA PHE A 218 5.52 -4.82 -45.32
C PHE A 218 7.04 -4.77 -45.55
N ILE A 219 7.48 -3.99 -46.53
CA ILE A 219 8.90 -3.72 -46.78
C ILE A 219 9.25 -2.43 -46.04
N GLN A 220 10.08 -2.52 -45.00
CA GLN A 220 10.68 -1.35 -44.38
C GLN A 220 12.05 -1.12 -45.00
N THR A 221 12.26 0.05 -45.61
CA THR A 221 13.56 0.49 -46.09
C THR A 221 14.26 1.28 -45.00
N ASP A 222 15.45 0.83 -44.58
CA ASP A 222 16.35 1.64 -43.76
C ASP A 222 17.11 2.66 -44.62
N VAL A 223 17.51 3.79 -44.01
CA VAL A 223 18.09 5.01 -44.62
C VAL A 223 19.46 4.79 -45.30
N TRP A 224 19.89 3.54 -45.50
CA TRP A 224 21.12 3.18 -46.23
C TRP A 224 20.94 2.10 -47.30
N GLY A 225 19.71 1.77 -47.71
CA GLY A 225 19.46 1.14 -49.02
C GLY A 225 20.05 -0.26 -49.24
N LEU A 226 20.16 -1.11 -48.21
CA LEU A 226 20.54 -2.51 -48.37
C LEU A 226 19.41 -3.44 -47.92
N ASN A 227 18.86 -4.22 -48.87
CA ASN A 227 17.90 -5.28 -48.61
C ASN A 227 18.58 -6.47 -47.92
N LEU A 228 18.19 -6.77 -46.68
CA LEU A 228 18.55 -8.02 -46.02
C LEU A 228 17.27 -8.85 -45.79
N ARG A 229 17.12 -9.93 -46.56
CA ARG A 229 16.17 -11.00 -46.21
C ARG A 229 16.75 -11.74 -45.00
N GLN A 230 16.14 -11.60 -43.83
CA GLN A 230 16.35 -12.55 -42.74
C GLN A 230 15.08 -13.34 -42.48
N ASN A 231 15.13 -14.59 -42.93
CA ASN A 231 14.21 -15.65 -42.58
C ASN A 231 14.84 -16.37 -41.38
N GLN A 232 14.58 -15.93 -40.15
CA GLN A 232 14.91 -16.74 -38.97
C GLN A 232 13.81 -16.62 -37.90
N TYR A 233 13.07 -17.72 -37.79
CA TYR A 233 12.27 -18.10 -36.64
C TYR A 233 13.11 -17.95 -35.36
N THR A 234 12.62 -17.16 -34.41
CA THR A 234 12.98 -17.28 -33.00
C THR A 234 11.75 -17.74 -32.22
N PRO A 235 11.84 -18.78 -31.38
CA PRO A 235 10.71 -19.28 -30.63
C PRO A 235 10.26 -18.21 -29.62
N LYS A 236 8.97 -17.88 -29.64
CA LYS A 236 8.31 -17.11 -28.59
C LYS A 236 8.46 -17.89 -27.28
N SER A 237 9.38 -17.46 -26.40
CA SER A 237 9.28 -17.79 -24.99
C SER A 237 8.16 -16.95 -24.40
N SER A 238 6.99 -17.56 -24.37
CA SER A 238 5.85 -17.13 -23.57
C SER A 238 6.25 -17.22 -22.10
N TYR A 239 6.60 -16.07 -21.52
CA TYR A 239 6.45 -15.85 -20.09
C TYR A 239 5.56 -14.64 -19.92
N LEU A 240 4.25 -14.89 -19.95
CA LEU A 240 3.31 -14.12 -19.14
C LEU A 240 3.59 -14.50 -17.69
N HIS A 241 4.70 -14.01 -17.15
CA HIS A 241 4.89 -13.94 -15.72
C HIS A 241 4.32 -12.59 -15.31
N LEU A 242 3.04 -12.59 -14.96
CA LEU A 242 2.50 -11.61 -14.01
C LEU A 242 3.18 -11.88 -12.66
N SER A 243 4.49 -11.60 -12.56
CA SER A 243 5.17 -11.55 -11.28
C SER A 243 4.95 -10.17 -10.69
N ALA A 244 4.58 -10.17 -9.42
CA ALA A 244 4.25 -9.02 -8.62
C ALA A 244 5.41 -8.01 -8.63
N HIS A 245 5.29 -6.95 -9.45
CA HIS A 245 6.08 -5.74 -9.35
C HIS A 245 5.70 -4.99 -8.06
N PHE A 246 6.11 -5.47 -6.90
CA PHE A 246 5.81 -4.79 -5.65
C PHE A 246 7.07 -4.67 -4.82
N LEU A 247 7.34 -3.44 -4.39
CA LEU A 247 8.45 -2.94 -3.58
C LEU A 247 9.56 -2.26 -4.38
N SER A 248 9.35 -0.97 -4.62
CA SER A 248 10.43 -0.08 -5.06
C SER A 248 10.90 0.89 -3.98
N LYS A 249 10.12 1.13 -2.91
CA LYS A 249 10.34 2.23 -1.96
C LYS A 249 9.79 1.95 -0.55
N LEU A 250 10.35 2.64 0.43
CA LEU A 250 10.03 2.59 1.86
C LEU A 250 9.84 4.01 2.40
N ILE A 251 8.72 4.30 3.08
CA ILE A 251 8.56 5.51 3.91
C ILE A 251 8.64 5.10 5.38
N LEU A 252 9.51 5.76 6.12
CA LEU A 252 9.62 5.75 7.57
C LEU A 252 8.50 6.58 8.18
N PHE A 253 7.90 6.02 9.22
CA PHE A 253 7.11 6.77 10.20
C PHE A 253 7.83 6.76 11.52
#